data_AF-K1QFX9-F1
#
_entry.id   AF-K1QFX9-F1
#
_cell.length_a   1.000
_cell.length_b   1.000
_cell.length_c   1.000
_cell.angle_alpha   90.00
_cell.angle_beta   90.00
_cell.angle_gamma   90.00
#
_symmetry.space_group_name_H-M   'P 1'
#
loop_
_entity.id
_entity.type
_entity.pdbx_description
1 polymer ?
#
loop_
_entity_poly.entity_id
_entity_poly.type
_entity_poly.pdbx_seq_one_letter_code
_entity_poly.pdbx_strand_id
1 'polypeptide(L)'
;MLKIERVCFGLILLNQICQHKIWAKICGDRSTNESYCCPGYKLDEILKNCTACDIGYYGLNCDDECPPPYYGHNCKSKCNCSQISCHHVYGCELYQQDEQVSRRPAESW
;
A
#
# COMPACT_ATOMS: atom_id res chain seq x y z
N MET A 1 -15.03 -6.77 -20.03
CA MET A 1 -14.05 -7.13 -21.08
C MET A 1 -12.89 -6.14 -21.01
N LEU A 2 -11.74 -6.61 -20.53
CA LEU A 2 -10.48 -5.88 -20.48
C LEU A 2 -10.05 -5.51 -21.91
N LYS A 3 -9.85 -4.21 -22.19
CA LYS A 3 -9.10 -3.78 -23.37
C LYS A 3 -7.66 -3.55 -22.93
N ILE A 4 -6.94 -4.66 -22.81
CA ILE A 4 -5.48 -4.70 -22.71
C ILE A 4 -4.97 -4.42 -24.12
N GLU A 5 -4.72 -3.15 -24.44
CA GLU A 5 -3.87 -2.84 -25.58
C GLU A 5 -2.42 -2.95 -25.13
N ARG A 6 -1.93 -4.19 -25.17
CA ARG A 6 -0.50 -4.50 -25.21
C ARG A 6 0.05 -3.94 -26.51
N VAL A 7 0.70 -2.79 -26.44
CA VAL A 7 1.61 -2.39 -27.52
C VAL A 7 3.03 -2.72 -27.08
N CYS A 8 3.34 -4.02 -27.10
CA CYS A 8 4.72 -4.49 -27.10
C CYS A 8 5.20 -4.43 -28.55
N PHE A 9 5.83 -3.33 -28.96
CA PHE A 9 6.53 -3.31 -30.25
C PHE A 9 7.70 -4.29 -30.18
N GLY A 10 7.55 -5.43 -30.83
CA GLY A 10 8.65 -6.35 -31.05
C GLY A 10 9.68 -5.73 -31.98
N LEU A 11 10.96 -6.06 -31.72
CA LEU A 11 12.11 -5.97 -32.64
C LEU A 11 12.61 -4.51 -32.82
N ILE A 12 13.72 -4.02 -32.26
CA ILE A 12 15.13 -4.46 -32.36
C ILE A 12 15.97 -3.62 -31.37
N LEU A 13 16.76 -4.30 -30.53
CA LEU A 13 18.03 -3.86 -29.91
C LEU A 13 18.10 -2.43 -29.34
N LEU A 14 17.75 -2.25 -28.07
CA LEU A 14 18.53 -1.60 -27.00
C LEU A 14 17.59 -1.21 -25.84
N ASN A 15 17.72 -1.96 -24.74
CA ASN A 15 17.17 -1.71 -23.41
C ASN A 15 15.67 -1.91 -23.17
N GLN A 16 15.38 -2.96 -22.41
CA GLN A 16 14.13 -3.27 -21.74
C GLN A 16 13.76 -2.17 -20.74
N ILE A 17 13.23 -1.05 -21.22
CA ILE A 17 12.53 -0.10 -20.36
C ILE A 17 11.21 0.21 -21.03
N CYS A 18 10.19 -0.64 -20.77
CA CYS A 18 8.81 -0.16 -20.78
C CYS A 18 8.81 1.04 -19.84
N GLN A 19 8.86 2.29 -20.33
CA GLN A 19 8.89 3.50 -19.51
C GLN A 19 7.58 3.64 -18.73
N HIS A 20 7.51 2.83 -17.68
CA HIS A 20 7.02 3.01 -16.32
C HIS A 20 5.74 3.84 -16.13
N LYS A 21 4.64 3.13 -15.85
CA LYS A 21 3.86 3.22 -14.59
C LYS A 21 3.34 4.59 -14.10
N ILE A 22 3.28 5.65 -14.91
CA ILE A 22 2.75 6.95 -14.46
C ILE A 22 1.24 6.86 -14.11
N TRP A 23 0.48 6.02 -14.82
CA TRP A 23 -0.98 5.89 -14.60
C TRP A 23 -1.39 4.86 -13.54
N ALA A 24 -0.46 4.21 -12.83
CA ALA A 24 -0.82 3.22 -11.81
C ALA A 24 -1.46 3.83 -10.54
N LYS A 25 -1.42 5.16 -10.41
CA LYS A 25 -1.91 5.91 -9.24
C LYS A 25 -3.12 6.79 -9.51
N ILE A 26 -3.49 6.96 -10.78
CA ILE A 26 -4.61 7.81 -11.21
C ILE A 26 -5.71 6.90 -11.75
N CYS A 27 -6.89 7.00 -11.15
CA CYS A 27 -8.12 6.35 -11.53
C CYS A 27 -9.04 7.39 -12.20
N GLY A 28 -10.06 6.93 -12.91
CA GLY A 28 -11.03 7.85 -13.51
C GLY A 28 -12.39 7.22 -13.69
N ASP A 29 -13.42 8.06 -13.61
CA ASP A 29 -14.80 7.68 -13.86
C ASP A 29 -15.21 8.15 -15.27
N ARG A 30 -15.59 7.20 -16.11
CA ARG A 30 -16.03 7.47 -17.48
C ARG A 30 -17.41 8.12 -17.54
N SER A 31 -18.17 8.04 -16.46
CA SER A 31 -19.52 8.60 -16.35
C SER A 31 -19.46 10.12 -16.18
N THR A 32 -18.49 10.62 -15.41
CA THR A 32 -18.29 12.04 -15.11
C THR A 32 -17.12 12.66 -15.88
N ASN A 33 -16.33 11.84 -16.57
CA ASN A 33 -15.08 12.24 -17.23
C ASN A 33 -14.07 12.88 -16.24
N GLU A 34 -14.10 12.41 -14.98
CA GLU A 34 -13.26 12.88 -13.89
C GLU A 34 -12.10 11.91 -13.62
N SER A 35 -10.97 12.46 -13.20
CA SER A 35 -9.78 11.69 -12.79
C SER A 35 -9.42 12.00 -11.34
N TYR A 36 -9.11 10.97 -10.56
CA TYR A 36 -8.81 11.05 -9.13
C TYR A 36 -7.70 10.06 -8.75
N CYS A 37 -7.14 10.17 -7.54
CA CYS A 37 -6.13 9.22 -7.08
C CYS A 37 -6.76 7.87 -6.73
N CYS A 38 -6.16 6.78 -7.22
CA CYS A 38 -6.63 5.43 -6.88
C CYS A 38 -6.54 5.16 -5.37
N PRO A 39 -7.35 4.22 -4.83
CA PRO A 39 -7.24 3.82 -3.43
C PRO A 39 -5.80 3.44 -3.03
N GLY A 40 -5.36 3.92 -1.87
CA GLY A 40 -3.96 3.83 -1.42
C GLY A 40 -3.10 5.02 -1.84
N TYR A 41 -3.69 6.02 -2.50
CA TYR A 41 -3.04 7.28 -2.86
C TYR A 41 -3.93 8.49 -2.53
N LYS A 42 -3.30 9.61 -2.19
CA LYS A 42 -3.93 10.94 -2.01
C LYS A 42 -3.29 11.97 -2.94
N LEU A 43 -4.04 13.03 -3.24
CA LEU A 43 -3.50 14.14 -4.00
C LEU A 43 -2.55 14.96 -3.14
N ASP A 44 -1.30 15.09 -3.56
CA ASP A 44 -0.37 16.07 -3.03
C ASP A 44 -0.56 17.38 -3.79
N GLU A 45 -1.09 18.41 -3.12
CA GLU A 45 -1.38 19.69 -3.75
C GLU A 45 -0.14 20.49 -4.12
N ILE A 46 1.00 20.24 -3.47
CA ILE A 46 2.28 20.90 -3.71
C ILE A 46 2.95 20.27 -4.93
N LEU A 47 3.02 18.93 -4.94
CA LEU A 47 3.63 18.17 -6.04
C LEU A 47 2.70 18.01 -7.25
N LYS A 48 1.41 18.34 -7.12
CA LYS A 48 0.35 18.13 -8.13
C LYS A 48 0.34 16.69 -8.67
N ASN A 49 0.48 15.71 -7.78
CA ASN A 49 0.56 14.30 -8.13
C ASN A 49 -0.05 13.40 -7.04
N CYS A 50 -0.39 12.16 -7.39
CA CYS A 50 -0.85 11.16 -6.43
C CYS A 50 0.33 10.55 -5.67
N THR A 51 0.35 10.77 -4.36
CA THR A 51 1.34 10.20 -3.43
C THR A 51 0.71 9.06 -2.64
N ALA A 52 1.53 8.09 -2.23
CA ALA A 52 1.02 6.95 -1.48
C ALA A 52 0.50 7.41 -0.10
N CYS A 53 -0.49 6.70 0.44
CA CYS A 53 -0.91 6.94 1.81
C CYS A 53 0.24 6.78 2.80
N ASP A 54 0.13 7.54 3.89
CA ASP A 54 1.00 7.35 5.05
C ASP A 54 0.85 5.93 5.59
N ILE A 55 1.91 5.43 6.21
CA ILE A 55 1.90 4.08 6.78
C ILE A 55 0.73 3.93 7.75
N GLY A 56 -0.01 2.83 7.63
CA GLY A 56 -1.18 2.56 8.46
C GLY A 56 -2.47 3.25 8.03
N TYR A 57 -2.49 3.93 6.88
CA TYR A 57 -3.70 4.52 6.30
C TYR A 57 -3.97 3.96 4.89
N TYR A 58 -5.24 3.96 4.49
CA TYR A 58 -5.70 3.47 3.19
C TYR A 58 -7.01 4.14 2.75
N GLY A 59 -7.58 3.66 1.65
CA GLY A 59 -8.84 4.16 1.10
C GLY A 59 -8.64 5.24 0.05
N LEU A 60 -9.73 5.89 -0.33
CA LEU A 60 -9.69 7.11 -1.14
C LEU A 60 -9.20 8.25 -0.24
N ASN A 61 -8.25 9.07 -0.72
CA ASN A 61 -7.66 10.18 0.04
C ASN A 61 -6.93 9.83 1.34
N CYS A 62 -6.82 8.54 1.69
CA CYS A 62 -6.14 8.05 2.89
C CYS A 62 -6.85 8.42 4.21
N ASP A 63 -8.18 8.53 4.18
CA ASP A 63 -8.98 8.91 5.35
C ASP A 63 -9.23 7.76 6.34
N ASP A 64 -8.96 6.51 5.94
CA ASP A 64 -9.21 5.34 6.75
C ASP A 64 -7.91 4.75 7.35
N GLU A 65 -7.93 4.40 8.63
CA GLU A 65 -6.88 3.60 9.27
C GLU A 65 -6.94 2.14 8.82
N CYS A 66 -5.78 1.47 8.72
CA CYS A 66 -5.76 0.05 8.35
C CYS A 66 -6.64 -0.79 9.29
N PRO A 67 -7.58 -1.57 8.74
CA PRO A 67 -8.49 -2.35 9.56
C PRO A 67 -7.74 -3.55 10.16
N PRO A 68 -7.92 -3.87 11.44
CA PRO A 68 -7.37 -5.10 12.02
C PRO A 68 -7.81 -6.35 11.23
N PRO A 69 -6.94 -7.35 11.03
CA PRO A 69 -5.58 -7.49 11.57
C PRO A 69 -4.49 -6.92 10.63
N TYR A 70 -4.77 -5.91 9.82
CA TYR A 70 -3.83 -5.39 8.84
C TYR A 70 -3.14 -4.10 9.30
N TYR A 71 -1.92 -3.90 8.83
CA TYR A 71 -1.10 -2.73 9.17
C TYR A 71 -0.08 -2.41 8.07
N GLY A 72 0.65 -1.31 8.25
CA GLY A 72 1.79 -0.95 7.40
C GLY A 72 1.36 -0.26 6.08
N HIS A 73 2.26 -0.24 5.10
CA HIS A 73 1.99 0.41 3.82
C HIS A 73 0.85 -0.27 3.06
N ASN A 74 -0.19 0.49 2.70
CA ASN A 74 -1.39 0.00 2.02
C ASN A 74 -2.05 -1.20 2.72
N CYS A 75 -1.89 -1.34 4.04
CA CYS A 75 -2.44 -2.43 4.84
C CYS A 75 -2.08 -3.84 4.32
N LYS A 76 -0.89 -3.99 3.72
CA LYS A 76 -0.44 -5.27 3.15
C LYS A 76 0.17 -6.22 4.17
N SER A 77 0.53 -5.72 5.35
CA SER A 77 1.06 -6.53 6.44
C SER A 77 -0.07 -7.02 7.33
N LYS A 78 0.06 -8.24 7.86
CA LYS A 78 -0.93 -8.84 8.76
C LYS A 78 -0.31 -9.10 10.13
N CYS A 79 -0.98 -8.67 11.19
CA CYS A 79 -0.58 -8.90 12.57
C CYS A 79 -0.62 -10.39 12.92
N ASN A 80 0.26 -10.80 13.83
CA ASN A 80 0.30 -12.14 14.43
C ASN A 80 -0.04 -12.13 15.93
N CYS A 81 -0.79 -11.12 16.35
CA CYS A 81 -1.31 -10.93 17.70
C CYS A 81 -2.84 -10.83 17.60
N SER A 82 -3.51 -10.60 18.74
CA SER A 82 -4.94 -10.33 18.73
C SER A 82 -5.28 -9.10 17.86
N GLN A 83 -6.46 -9.06 17.26
CA GLN A 83 -6.91 -7.91 16.47
C GLN A 83 -6.92 -6.61 17.29
N ILE A 84 -7.22 -6.71 18.59
CA ILE A 84 -7.26 -5.58 19.53
C ILE A 84 -5.85 -5.01 19.79
N SER A 85 -4.82 -5.85 19.71
CA SER A 85 -3.41 -5.47 19.91
C SER A 85 -2.69 -5.10 18.61
N CYS A 86 -3.41 -5.03 17.50
CA CYS A 86 -2.86 -4.75 16.17
C CYS A 86 -3.03 -3.27 15.85
N HIS A 87 -1.94 -2.51 15.97
CA HIS A 87 -1.90 -1.11 15.62
C HIS A 87 -1.73 -0.95 14.10
N HIS A 88 -2.51 -0.04 13.51
CA HIS A 88 -2.56 0.19 12.06
C HIS A 88 -1.19 0.58 11.45
N VAL A 89 -0.32 1.29 12.19
CA VAL A 89 1.04 1.66 11.73
C VAL A 89 2.06 0.53 11.91
N TYR A 90 2.34 0.15 13.17
CA TYR A 90 3.48 -0.71 13.53
C TYR A 90 3.09 -2.17 13.78
N GLY A 91 1.82 -2.52 13.65
CA GLY A 91 1.33 -3.88 13.83
C GLY A 91 1.23 -4.25 15.30
N CYS A 92 1.80 -5.38 15.70
CA CYS A 92 1.70 -5.83 17.09
C CYS A 92 2.55 -4.95 18.01
N GLU A 93 1.94 -4.38 19.05
CA GLU A 93 2.65 -3.73 20.15
C GLU A 93 3.49 -4.78 20.89
N LEU A 94 4.75 -4.90 20.47
CA LEU A 94 5.78 -5.47 21.33
C LEU A 94 6.19 -4.32 22.24
N TYR A 95 5.74 -4.31 23.48
CA TYR A 95 6.13 -3.35 24.51
C TYR A 95 7.62 -2.97 24.35
N GLN A 96 7.87 -1.76 23.87
CA GLN A 96 9.22 -1.20 23.85
C GLN A 96 9.45 -0.54 25.20
N GLN A 97 9.97 -1.30 26.15
CA GLN A 97 10.89 -0.82 27.17
C GLN A 97 11.84 -1.97 27.51
N ASP A 98 13.13 -1.69 27.30
CA ASP A 98 14.31 -2.38 27.82
C ASP A 98 14.82 -3.64 27.09
N GLU A 99 15.95 -3.44 26.39
CA GLU A 99 17.15 -4.28 26.17
C GLU A 99 17.18 -5.79 26.54
N GLN A 100 16.09 -6.55 26.50
CA GLN A 100 16.10 -8.00 26.72
C GLN A 100 15.13 -8.70 25.75
N VAL A 101 15.49 -8.72 24.47
CA VAL A 101 14.99 -9.75 23.54
C VAL A 101 15.60 -11.09 23.97
N SER A 102 15.02 -11.73 24.99
CA SER A 102 15.28 -13.14 25.28
C SER A 102 14.04 -13.84 25.83
N ARG A 103 13.75 -15.00 25.23
CA ARG A 103 12.83 -16.06 25.65
C ARG A 103 11.35 -15.91 25.26
N ARG A 104 11.03 -16.39 24.06
CA ARG A 104 10.03 -17.47 23.98
C ARG A 104 10.80 -18.79 24.13
N PRO A 105 10.62 -19.59 25.18
CA PRO A 105 10.90 -21.00 25.08
C PRO A 105 9.98 -21.55 23.99
N ALA A 106 10.53 -22.24 23.00
CA ALA A 106 9.73 -23.14 22.20
C ALA A 106 9.12 -24.16 23.17
N GLU A 107 7.80 -24.15 23.31
CA GLU A 107 7.09 -25.12 24.14
C GLU A 107 7.32 -26.52 23.59
N SER A 108 7.83 -27.38 24.47
CA SER A 108 7.99 -28.81 24.31
C SER A 108 6.69 -29.51 24.72
N TRP A 109 6.02 -30.15 23.76
CA TRP A 109 5.20 -31.35 23.95
C TRP A 109 5.33 -32.22 22.70
#